data_AF-X0YTG4-F1
#
_entry.id   AF-X0YTG4-F1
#
_cell.length_a   1.000
_cell.length_b   1.000
_cell.length_c   1.000
_cell.angle_alpha   90.00
_cell.angle_beta   90.00
_cell.angle_gamma   90.00
#
_symmetry.space_group_name_H-M   'P 1'
#
loop_
_entity.id
_entity.type
_entity.pdbx_description
1 polymer ?
#
loop_
_entity_poly.entity_id
_entity_poly.type
_entity_poly.pdbx_seq_one_letter_code
_entity_poly.pdbx_strand_id
1 'polypeptide(L)'
;IDKQGYGGDRGFESFDESQFDEVQEVFGTSGVSALFKREMLKEVGLFDEDFFMYYEDLDLCWRARYLNWKILYNPKSVVRHYHSGSSKEWSPLFTFYVLRNRLLTLLKNAPFKVVIKYWFKYYLSILYLIGHFFKDLLLEGKIENMLKVRLKVALSLLLKLPGQLIKRYKIQKSKKVDFKEIYKWMEKWEKYKKEM
;
A
#
# COMPACT_ATOMS: atom_id res chain seq x y z
N ILE A 1 -0.46 -5.34 6.67
CA ILE A 1 -1.38 -4.45 5.93
C ILE A 1 -2.50 -4.06 6.87
N ASP A 2 -2.87 -2.79 6.92
CA ASP A 2 -4.03 -2.34 7.69
C ASP A 2 -5.33 -2.33 6.86
N LYS A 3 -6.44 -2.02 7.52
CA LYS A 3 -7.75 -1.92 6.86
C LYS A 3 -7.85 -0.75 5.87
N GLN A 4 -6.93 0.22 5.92
CA GLN A 4 -6.91 1.40 5.04
C GLN A 4 -6.01 1.19 3.81
N GLY A 5 -5.41 0.00 3.68
CA GLY A 5 -4.54 -0.35 2.57
C GLY A 5 -3.08 0.05 2.76
N TYR A 6 -2.66 0.49 3.96
CA TYR A 6 -1.25 0.72 4.25
C TYR A 6 -0.52 -0.60 4.50
N GLY A 7 0.62 -0.80 3.84
CA GLY A 7 1.66 -1.70 4.32
C GLY A 7 2.44 -0.95 5.40
N GLY A 8 2.49 -1.49 6.62
CA GLY A 8 3.30 -0.91 7.67
C GLY A 8 4.57 -1.73 7.84
N ASP A 9 5.65 -1.03 8.17
CA ASP A 9 6.94 -1.64 8.42
C ASP A 9 7.00 -2.18 9.84
N ARG A 10 7.48 -3.42 9.96
CA ARG A 10 7.72 -4.08 11.24
C ARG A 10 8.83 -3.32 11.98
N GLY A 11 8.60 -2.96 13.24
CA GLY A 11 9.62 -2.24 14.03
C GLY A 11 9.87 -0.79 13.59
N PHE A 12 8.98 -0.17 12.80
CA PHE A 12 9.15 1.22 12.38
C PHE A 12 9.30 2.13 13.61
N GLU A 13 10.35 2.95 13.63
CA GLU A 13 10.72 3.85 14.74
C GLU A 13 10.97 3.16 16.10
N SER A 14 11.14 1.84 16.12
CA SER A 14 11.44 1.06 17.33
C SER A 14 12.90 0.60 17.35
N PHE A 15 13.50 0.55 18.53
CA PHE A 15 14.81 -0.08 18.72
C PHE A 15 14.69 -1.60 18.59
N ASP A 16 15.70 -2.23 18.01
CA ASP A 16 15.82 -3.69 17.96
C ASP A 16 16.53 -4.18 19.23
N GLU A 17 15.76 -4.76 20.14
CA GLU A 17 16.16 -5.36 21.41
C GLU A 17 16.02 -6.89 21.36
N SER A 18 16.15 -7.50 20.18
CA SER A 18 15.96 -8.94 19.89
C SER A 18 14.50 -9.36 19.71
N GLN A 19 13.54 -8.43 19.73
CA GLN A 19 12.11 -8.75 19.51
C GLN A 19 11.80 -9.13 18.05
N PHE A 20 12.78 -9.04 17.15
CA PHE A 20 12.66 -9.40 15.74
C PHE A 20 13.49 -10.63 15.34
N ASP A 21 14.06 -11.39 16.28
CA ASP A 21 14.99 -12.49 15.98
C ASP A 21 14.35 -13.80 15.51
N GLU A 22 13.02 -13.84 15.37
CA GLU A 22 12.31 -15.02 14.90
C GLU A 22 11.93 -14.97 13.42
N VAL A 23 12.12 -16.11 12.74
CA VAL A 23 11.53 -16.33 11.41
C VAL A 23 10.01 -16.38 11.55
N GLN A 24 9.33 -15.51 10.82
CA GLN A 24 7.87 -15.37 10.96
C GLN A 24 7.19 -15.14 9.63
N GLU A 25 5.96 -15.65 9.53
CA GLU A 25 5.10 -15.36 8.38
C GLU A 25 4.51 -13.94 8.48
N VAL A 26 4.74 -13.14 7.44
CA VAL A 26 4.35 -11.73 7.32
C VAL A 26 3.50 -11.48 6.09
N PHE A 27 2.57 -10.51 6.11
CA PHE A 27 1.66 -10.31 4.97
C PHE A 27 2.40 -10.06 3.65
N GLY A 28 3.45 -9.25 3.68
CA GLY A 28 4.26 -8.87 2.54
C GLY A 28 5.69 -8.52 2.96
N THR A 29 6.52 -8.25 1.97
CA THR A 29 7.93 -7.84 2.14
C THR A 29 8.17 -6.51 1.45
N SER A 30 9.18 -5.77 1.90
CA SER A 30 9.69 -4.62 1.16
C SER A 30 10.50 -5.09 -0.04
N GLY A 31 10.38 -4.39 -1.16
CA GLY A 31 11.21 -4.60 -2.36
C GLY A 31 12.71 -4.39 -2.14
N VAL A 32 13.10 -3.72 -1.04
CA VAL A 32 14.52 -3.46 -0.68
C VAL A 32 15.31 -4.75 -0.47
N SER A 33 14.69 -5.77 0.14
CA SER A 33 15.35 -7.04 0.45
C SER A 33 14.34 -8.17 0.37
N ALA A 34 14.10 -8.66 -0.85
CA ALA A 34 13.17 -9.74 -1.12
C ALA A 34 13.77 -10.77 -2.10
N LEU A 35 13.52 -12.05 -1.83
CA LEU A 35 13.80 -13.14 -2.76
C LEU A 35 12.49 -13.83 -3.13
N PHE A 36 12.24 -13.95 -4.43
CA PHE A 36 11.02 -14.55 -4.96
C PHE A 36 11.31 -15.86 -5.68
N LYS A 37 10.48 -16.88 -5.42
CA LYS A 37 10.52 -18.12 -6.20
C LYS A 37 10.11 -17.83 -7.64
N ARG A 38 10.83 -18.40 -8.61
CA ARG A 38 10.52 -18.24 -10.04
C ARG A 38 9.13 -18.77 -10.36
N GLU A 39 8.73 -19.87 -9.73
CA GLU A 39 7.42 -20.51 -9.88
C GLU A 39 6.31 -19.58 -9.40
N MET A 40 6.53 -18.87 -8.28
CA MET A 40 5.59 -17.87 -7.78
C MET A 40 5.41 -16.74 -8.79
N LEU A 41 6.50 -16.18 -9.33
CA LEU A 41 6.42 -15.09 -10.32
C LEU A 41 5.75 -15.52 -11.64
N LYS A 42 5.95 -16.78 -12.07
CA LYS A 42 5.26 -17.35 -13.23
C LYS A 42 3.75 -17.46 -13.01
N GLU A 43 3.31 -17.76 -11.79
CA GLU A 43 1.88 -17.92 -11.45
C GLU A 43 1.21 -16.57 -11.16
N VAL A 44 1.87 -15.72 -10.39
CA VAL A 44 1.34 -14.45 -9.86
C VAL A 44 1.49 -13.30 -10.88
N GLY A 45 2.50 -13.37 -11.75
CA GLY A 45 2.97 -12.28 -12.60
C GLY A 45 3.96 -11.36 -11.88
N LEU A 46 4.64 -10.50 -12.65
CA LEU A 46 5.66 -9.57 -12.16
C LEU A 46 5.04 -8.34 -11.46
N PHE A 47 5.84 -7.31 -11.20
CA PHE A 47 5.36 -6.00 -10.74
C PHE A 47 4.40 -5.40 -11.77
N ASP A 48 3.43 -4.63 -11.27
CA ASP A 48 2.51 -3.91 -12.14
C ASP A 48 3.12 -2.56 -12.52
N GLU A 49 3.40 -2.36 -13.81
CA GLU A 49 4.02 -1.14 -14.36
C GLU A 49 3.21 0.15 -14.12
N ASP A 50 1.93 0.05 -13.73
CA ASP A 50 1.18 1.23 -13.28
C ASP A 50 1.73 1.83 -11.97
N PHE A 51 2.50 1.04 -11.22
CA PHE A 51 3.19 1.41 -9.99
C PHE A 51 4.66 1.73 -10.30
N PHE A 52 4.92 2.99 -10.65
CA PHE A 52 6.29 3.46 -10.92
C PHE A 52 7.21 3.35 -9.69
N MET A 53 6.71 3.74 -8.52
CA MET A 53 7.38 3.61 -7.23
C MET A 53 6.35 3.57 -6.10
N TYR A 54 6.71 2.90 -5.00
CA TYR A 54 5.85 2.61 -3.84
C TYR A 54 4.66 1.69 -4.15
N TYR A 55 4.40 0.74 -3.24
CA TYR A 55 3.29 -0.22 -3.27
C TYR A 55 3.35 -1.30 -4.37
N GLU A 56 4.31 -1.27 -5.29
CA GLU A 56 4.50 -2.32 -6.29
C GLU A 56 4.78 -3.69 -5.64
N ASP A 57 5.58 -3.67 -4.58
CA ASP A 57 5.93 -4.83 -3.75
C ASP A 57 4.71 -5.33 -2.95
N LEU A 58 3.95 -4.42 -2.35
CA LEU A 58 2.75 -4.74 -1.59
C LEU A 58 1.64 -5.33 -2.49
N ASP A 59 1.47 -4.79 -3.69
CA ASP A 59 0.54 -5.34 -4.68
C ASP A 59 0.94 -6.75 -5.10
N LEU A 60 2.23 -6.99 -5.37
CA LEU A 60 2.74 -8.31 -5.68
C LEU A 60 2.50 -9.29 -4.52
N CYS A 61 2.79 -8.88 -3.29
CA CYS A 61 2.55 -9.68 -2.10
C CYS A 61 1.06 -10.02 -1.95
N TRP A 62 0.16 -9.08 -2.21
CA TRP A 62 -1.27 -9.33 -2.12
C TRP A 62 -1.73 -10.37 -3.16
N ARG A 63 -1.28 -10.24 -4.40
CA ARG A 63 -1.59 -11.23 -5.45
C ARG A 63 -1.00 -12.61 -5.12
N ALA A 64 0.21 -12.67 -4.58
CA ALA A 64 0.82 -13.91 -4.11
C ALA A 64 0.00 -14.54 -2.97
N ARG A 65 -0.47 -13.74 -2.02
CA ARG A 65 -1.36 -14.18 -0.95
C ARG A 65 -2.67 -14.75 -1.50
N TYR A 66 -3.25 -14.14 -2.53
CA TYR A 66 -4.45 -14.68 -3.18
C TYR A 66 -4.25 -16.05 -3.81
N LEU A 67 -3.02 -16.37 -4.21
CA LEU A 67 -2.65 -17.67 -4.77
C LEU A 67 -2.05 -18.62 -3.72
N ASN A 68 -2.25 -18.33 -2.43
CA ASN A 68 -1.84 -19.14 -1.28
C ASN A 68 -0.31 -19.27 -1.11
N TRP A 69 0.47 -18.33 -1.66
CA TRP A 69 1.90 -18.24 -1.38
C TRP A 69 2.15 -17.67 0.01
N LYS A 70 3.11 -18.26 0.72
CA LYS A 70 3.60 -17.77 2.01
C LYS A 70 4.75 -16.81 1.82
N ILE A 71 4.80 -15.78 2.65
CA ILE A 71 5.87 -14.78 2.68
C ILE A 71 6.46 -14.81 4.09
N LEU A 72 7.76 -15.06 4.17
CA LEU A 72 8.49 -15.25 5.41
C LEU A 72 9.50 -14.11 5.57
N TYR A 73 9.50 -13.52 6.76
CA TYR A 73 10.58 -12.67 7.24
C TYR A 73 11.69 -13.56 7.83
N ASN A 74 12.94 -13.27 7.48
CA ASN A 74 14.12 -13.98 8.00
C ASN A 74 15.11 -12.98 8.62
N PRO A 75 15.26 -12.94 9.95
CA PRO A 75 16.13 -11.98 10.64
C PRO A 75 17.61 -12.18 10.34
N LYS A 76 18.02 -13.37 9.89
CA LYS A 76 19.41 -13.64 9.50
C LYS A 76 19.79 -12.98 8.15
N SER A 77 18.82 -12.51 7.38
CA SER A 77 19.04 -11.85 6.08
C SER A 77 19.04 -10.34 6.25
N VAL A 78 20.17 -9.78 6.68
CA VAL A 78 20.28 -8.35 7.01
C VAL A 78 20.78 -7.52 5.82
N VAL A 79 20.00 -6.53 5.41
CA VAL A 79 20.39 -5.49 4.44
C VAL A 79 20.22 -4.12 5.08
N ARG A 80 21.27 -3.30 5.06
CA ARG A 80 21.20 -1.91 5.52
C ARG A 80 20.80 -1.01 4.37
N HIS A 81 19.69 -0.30 4.53
CA HIS A 81 19.13 0.56 3.50
C HIS A 81 19.00 1.99 4.01
N TYR A 82 19.46 2.95 3.21
CA TYR A 82 19.30 4.36 3.53
C TYR A 82 17.89 4.82 3.16
N HIS A 83 17.06 5.04 4.17
CA HIS A 83 15.66 5.42 3.97
C HIS A 83 15.56 6.77 3.23
N SER A 84 14.56 6.91 2.35
CA SER A 84 14.29 8.15 1.60
C SER A 84 15.41 8.60 0.62
N GLY A 85 16.33 7.71 0.22
CA GLY A 85 17.44 8.05 -0.70
C GLY A 85 17.02 8.52 -2.09
N SER A 86 16.01 7.88 -2.71
CA SER A 86 15.58 8.17 -4.08
C SER A 86 14.52 9.28 -4.21
N SER A 87 13.79 9.55 -3.13
CA SER A 87 12.85 10.69 -3.08
C SER A 87 12.67 11.14 -1.64
N LYS A 88 12.51 12.44 -1.43
CA LYS A 88 12.26 13.02 -0.11
C LYS A 88 10.86 12.63 0.39
N GLU A 89 10.81 12.02 1.57
CA GLU A 89 9.57 11.74 2.27
C GLU A 89 8.74 13.02 2.45
N TRP A 90 7.42 12.91 2.35
CA TRP A 90 6.46 14.02 2.42
C TRP A 90 6.58 15.09 1.31
N SER A 91 7.46 14.89 0.32
CA SER A 91 7.47 15.73 -0.88
C SER A 91 6.20 15.53 -1.72
N PRO A 92 5.81 16.50 -2.57
CA PRO A 92 4.65 16.35 -3.45
C PRO A 92 4.72 15.09 -4.34
N LEU A 93 5.93 14.70 -4.78
CA LEU A 93 6.15 13.48 -5.57
C LEU A 93 5.86 12.22 -4.75
N PHE A 94 6.44 12.14 -3.54
CA PHE A 94 6.22 11.03 -2.61
C PHE A 94 4.72 10.89 -2.29
N THR A 95 4.09 12.00 -1.87
CA THR A 95 2.67 12.02 -1.50
C THR A 95 1.77 11.64 -2.67
N PHE A 96 2.09 12.09 -3.89
CA PHE A 96 1.35 11.71 -5.09
C PHE A 96 1.38 10.19 -5.30
N TYR A 97 2.56 9.57 -5.35
CA TYR A 97 2.68 8.14 -5.63
C TYR A 97 2.13 7.27 -4.50
N VAL A 98 2.44 7.58 -3.24
CA VAL A 98 1.93 6.84 -2.07
C VAL A 98 0.40 6.89 -2.01
N LEU A 99 -0.22 8.07 -2.14
CA LEU A 99 -1.68 8.18 -2.07
C LEU A 99 -2.37 7.51 -3.26
N ARG A 100 -1.88 7.75 -4.48
CA ARG A 100 -2.41 7.15 -5.71
C ARG A 100 -2.31 5.64 -5.64
N ASN A 101 -1.11 5.12 -5.38
CA ASN A 101 -0.85 3.69 -5.44
C ASN A 101 -1.57 2.94 -4.30
N ARG A 102 -1.66 3.50 -3.09
CA ARG A 102 -2.50 2.94 -2.02
C ARG A 102 -3.94 2.72 -2.47
N LEU A 103 -4.55 3.72 -3.12
CA LEU A 103 -5.94 3.64 -3.58
C LEU A 103 -6.11 2.67 -4.75
N LEU A 104 -5.11 2.56 -5.63
CA LEU A 104 -5.07 1.55 -6.70
C LEU A 104 -4.89 0.14 -6.14
N THR A 105 -4.00 -0.08 -5.17
CA THR A 105 -3.82 -1.37 -4.49
C THR A 105 -5.12 -1.82 -3.83
N LEU A 106 -5.84 -0.91 -3.15
CA LEU A 106 -7.18 -1.20 -2.62
C LEU A 106 -8.14 -1.59 -3.74
N LEU A 107 -8.23 -0.80 -4.82
CA LEU A 107 -9.11 -1.10 -5.94
C LEU A 107 -8.82 -2.47 -6.56
N LYS A 108 -7.55 -2.81 -6.79
CA LYS A 108 -7.16 -4.10 -7.37
C LYS A 108 -7.47 -5.27 -6.44
N ASN A 109 -7.18 -5.12 -5.15
CA ASN A 109 -7.03 -6.27 -4.29
C ASN A 109 -8.06 -6.33 -3.16
N ALA A 110 -8.47 -5.21 -2.56
CA ALA A 110 -9.31 -5.23 -1.36
C ALA A 110 -10.79 -5.56 -1.67
N PRO A 111 -11.59 -5.99 -0.66
CA PRO A 111 -13.05 -6.10 -0.79
C PRO A 111 -13.68 -4.77 -1.21
N PHE A 112 -14.71 -4.80 -2.08
CA PHE A 112 -15.33 -3.56 -2.58
C PHE A 112 -15.85 -2.63 -1.48
N LYS A 113 -16.35 -3.17 -0.35
CA LYS A 113 -16.76 -2.36 0.80
C LYS A 113 -15.60 -1.51 1.37
N VAL A 114 -14.38 -2.06 1.38
CA VAL A 114 -13.17 -1.34 1.79
C VAL A 114 -12.84 -0.27 0.75
N VAL A 115 -12.85 -0.62 -0.54
CA VAL A 115 -12.60 0.32 -1.64
C VAL A 115 -13.52 1.54 -1.55
N ILE A 116 -14.84 1.33 -1.52
CA ILE A 116 -15.84 2.40 -1.44
C ILE A 116 -15.59 3.28 -0.21
N LYS A 117 -15.38 2.68 0.97
CA LYS A 117 -15.15 3.43 2.22
C LYS A 117 -13.96 4.37 2.13
N TYR A 118 -12.81 3.89 1.65
CA TYR A 118 -11.58 4.70 1.64
C TYR A 118 -11.47 5.63 0.43
N TRP A 119 -12.08 5.27 -0.70
CA TRP A 119 -12.25 6.19 -1.82
C TRP A 119 -13.19 7.33 -1.44
N PHE A 120 -14.31 7.05 -0.78
CA PHE A 120 -15.21 8.08 -0.29
C PHE A 120 -14.52 9.02 0.70
N LYS A 121 -13.81 8.49 1.71
CA LYS A 121 -12.98 9.28 2.63
C LYS A 121 -11.94 10.13 1.89
N TYR A 122 -11.35 9.60 0.83
CA TYR A 122 -10.40 10.34 0.02
C TYR A 122 -11.05 11.54 -0.68
N TYR A 123 -12.20 11.37 -1.33
CA TYR A 123 -12.90 12.49 -1.95
C TYR A 123 -13.45 13.49 -0.92
N LEU A 124 -13.93 13.05 0.24
CA LEU A 124 -14.28 13.93 1.35
C LEU A 124 -13.08 14.80 1.81
N SER A 125 -11.87 14.23 1.84
CA SER A 125 -10.67 15.00 2.21
C SER A 125 -10.33 16.11 1.21
N ILE A 126 -10.71 15.96 -0.07
CA ILE A 126 -10.58 17.03 -1.07
C ILE A 126 -11.57 18.14 -0.77
N LEU A 127 -12.85 17.80 -0.52
CA LEU A 127 -13.88 18.78 -0.16
C LEU A 127 -13.51 19.55 1.12
N TYR A 128 -12.96 18.86 2.11
CA TYR A 128 -12.45 19.46 3.34
C TYR A 128 -11.33 20.48 3.05
N LEU A 129 -10.36 20.14 2.21
CA LEU A 129 -9.26 21.04 1.84
C LEU A 129 -9.74 22.24 1.03
N ILE A 130 -10.71 22.07 0.14
CA ILE A 130 -11.34 23.19 -0.57
C ILE A 130 -11.98 24.15 0.45
N GLY A 131 -12.72 23.63 1.42
CA GLY A 131 -13.32 24.45 2.47
C GLY A 131 -12.32 25.23 3.33
N HIS A 132 -11.14 24.66 3.60
CA HIS A 132 -10.08 25.34 4.38
C HIS A 132 -9.26 26.30 3.53
N PHE A 133 -9.09 26.02 2.23
CA PHE A 133 -8.40 26.92 1.30
C PHE A 133 -9.03 28.30 1.27
N PHE A 134 -10.37 28.38 1.34
CA PHE A 134 -11.10 29.66 1.37
C PHE A 134 -11.18 30.31 2.77
N LYS A 135 -10.78 29.61 3.84
CA LYS A 135 -10.89 30.10 5.23
C LYS A 135 -9.56 30.53 5.83
N ASP A 136 -8.46 29.87 5.49
CA ASP A 136 -7.18 30.01 6.19
C ASP A 136 -6.09 30.64 5.33
N LEU A 137 -6.15 31.97 5.15
CA LEU A 137 -5.19 32.77 4.36
C LEU A 137 -3.72 32.53 4.76
N LEU A 138 -3.46 32.21 6.03
CA LEU A 138 -2.12 31.96 6.58
C LEU A 138 -1.49 30.64 6.15
N LEU A 139 -2.28 29.68 5.66
CA LEU A 139 -1.83 28.35 5.24
C LEU A 139 -1.98 28.13 3.72
N GLU A 140 -2.33 29.17 2.97
CA GLU A 140 -2.66 29.09 1.54
C GLU A 140 -1.66 28.26 0.74
N GLY A 141 -0.36 28.54 0.86
CA GLY A 141 0.68 27.81 0.10
C GLY A 141 0.79 26.32 0.45
N LYS A 142 0.50 25.91 1.70
CA LYS A 142 0.51 24.48 2.08
C LYS A 142 -0.76 23.78 1.64
N ILE A 143 -1.92 24.39 1.88
CA ILE A 143 -3.23 23.83 1.52
C ILE A 143 -3.35 23.72 -0.01
N GLU A 144 -2.92 24.74 -0.75
CA GLU A 144 -2.92 24.74 -2.20
C GLU A 144 -2.09 23.58 -2.76
N ASN A 145 -0.88 23.35 -2.23
CA ASN A 145 -0.03 22.25 -2.65
C ASN A 145 -0.66 20.89 -2.35
N MET A 146 -1.25 20.70 -1.16
CA MET A 146 -1.97 19.47 -0.81
C MET A 146 -3.17 19.23 -1.73
N LEU A 147 -3.94 20.28 -2.02
CA LEU A 147 -5.09 20.22 -2.90
C LEU A 147 -4.67 19.88 -4.34
N LYS A 148 -3.63 20.53 -4.87
CA LYS A 148 -3.04 20.23 -6.19
C LYS A 148 -2.62 18.77 -6.30
N VAL A 149 -1.91 18.23 -5.30
CA VAL A 149 -1.51 16.81 -5.30
C VAL A 149 -2.72 15.89 -5.31
N ARG A 150 -3.73 16.14 -4.48
CA ARG A 150 -4.93 15.29 -4.42
C ARG A 150 -5.79 15.37 -5.68
N LEU A 151 -5.91 16.53 -6.31
CA LEU A 151 -6.61 16.66 -7.59
C LEU A 151 -5.87 15.87 -8.69
N LYS A 152 -4.52 15.94 -8.72
CA LYS A 152 -3.70 15.12 -9.64
C LYS A 152 -3.91 13.62 -9.39
N VAL A 153 -3.95 13.19 -8.12
CA VAL A 153 -4.23 11.79 -7.78
C VAL A 153 -5.64 11.40 -8.24
N ALA A 154 -6.67 12.22 -7.99
CA ALA A 154 -8.05 11.95 -8.40
C ALA A 154 -8.16 11.76 -9.93
N LEU A 155 -7.54 12.67 -10.70
CA LEU A 155 -7.48 12.54 -12.16
C LEU A 155 -6.76 11.26 -12.57
N SER A 156 -5.62 10.93 -11.96
CA SER A 156 -4.90 9.70 -12.26
C SER A 156 -5.71 8.43 -11.93
N LEU A 157 -6.49 8.44 -10.84
CA LEU A 157 -7.36 7.31 -10.49
C LEU A 157 -8.47 7.13 -11.53
N LEU A 158 -9.10 8.23 -11.97
CA LEU A 158 -10.14 8.21 -13.01
C LEU A 158 -9.60 7.62 -14.31
N LEU A 159 -8.45 8.10 -14.78
CA LEU A 159 -7.82 7.63 -16.03
C LEU A 159 -7.42 6.15 -15.95
N LYS A 160 -6.95 5.68 -14.80
CA LYS A 160 -6.52 4.28 -14.62
C LYS A 160 -7.66 3.33 -14.28
N LEU A 161 -8.84 3.83 -13.89
CA LEU A 161 -9.95 3.03 -13.38
C LEU A 161 -10.34 1.86 -14.31
N PRO A 162 -10.53 2.04 -15.64
CA PRO A 162 -10.94 0.93 -16.50
C PRO A 162 -9.93 -0.22 -16.53
N GLY A 163 -8.64 0.10 -16.74
CA GLY A 163 -7.57 -0.91 -16.76
C GLY A 163 -7.41 -1.61 -15.42
N GLN A 164 -7.60 -0.87 -14.33
CA GLN A 164 -7.49 -1.40 -12.96
C GLN A 164 -8.67 -2.31 -12.60
N LEU A 165 -9.87 -2.05 -13.11
CA LEU A 165 -11.02 -2.95 -12.98
C LEU A 165 -10.82 -4.27 -13.75
N ILE A 166 -10.20 -4.21 -14.94
CA ILE A 166 -9.83 -5.42 -15.69
C ILE A 166 -8.81 -6.25 -14.90
N LYS A 167 -7.77 -5.61 -14.35
CA LYS A 167 -6.77 -6.27 -13.50
C LYS A 167 -7.41 -6.90 -12.26
N ARG A 168 -8.30 -6.15 -11.59
CA ARG A 168 -9.10 -6.67 -10.46
C ARG A 168 -9.88 -7.93 -10.88
N TYR A 169 -10.63 -7.88 -11.98
CA TYR A 169 -11.39 -9.04 -12.44
C TYR A 169 -10.51 -10.28 -12.61
N LYS A 170 -9.33 -10.13 -13.24
CA LYS A 170 -8.36 -11.23 -13.40
C LYS A 170 -7.90 -11.79 -12.06
N ILE A 171 -7.49 -10.93 -11.13
CA ILE A 171 -7.05 -11.33 -9.77
C ILE A 171 -8.17 -12.05 -9.02
N GLN A 172 -9.40 -11.50 -9.06
CA GLN A 172 -10.52 -12.07 -8.31
C GLN A 172 -11.03 -13.38 -8.92
N LYS A 173 -10.83 -13.59 -10.22
CA LYS A 173 -11.16 -14.85 -10.91
C LYS A 173 -10.14 -15.95 -10.62
N SER A 174 -8.85 -15.61 -10.47
CA SER A 174 -7.78 -16.60 -10.27
C SER A 174 -7.46 -16.90 -8.80
N LYS A 175 -7.98 -16.12 -7.85
CA LYS A 175 -7.68 -16.30 -6.42
C LYS A 175 -8.06 -17.70 -5.93
N LYS A 176 -7.19 -18.28 -5.11
CA LYS A 176 -7.38 -19.55 -4.39
C LYS A 176 -7.87 -19.33 -2.95
N VAL A 177 -7.57 -18.17 -2.38
CA VAL A 177 -8.10 -17.76 -1.06
C VAL A 177 -9.05 -16.57 -1.20
N ASP A 178 -10.03 -16.50 -0.31
CA ASP A 178 -11.04 -15.45 -0.31
C ASP A 178 -10.60 -14.21 0.50
N PHE A 179 -11.52 -13.29 0.71
CA PHE A 179 -11.25 -12.09 1.50
C PHE A 179 -11.13 -12.36 3.00
N LYS A 180 -11.62 -13.49 3.51
CA LYS A 180 -11.55 -13.84 4.94
C LYS A 180 -10.10 -14.00 5.38
N GLU A 181 -9.27 -14.65 4.55
CA GLU A 181 -7.83 -14.76 4.81
C GLU A 181 -7.14 -13.40 4.86
N ILE A 182 -7.52 -12.48 3.97
CA ILE A 182 -6.96 -11.13 3.98
C ILE A 182 -7.38 -10.34 5.22
N TYR A 183 -8.61 -10.49 5.68
CA TYR A 183 -9.06 -9.87 6.92
C TYR A 183 -8.30 -10.38 8.15
N LYS A 184 -7.99 -11.68 8.21
CA LYS A 184 -7.14 -12.22 9.28
C LYS A 184 -5.78 -11.53 9.32
N TRP A 185 -5.17 -11.26 8.16
CA TRP A 185 -3.91 -10.51 8.09
C TRP A 185 -4.04 -9.06 8.54
N MET A 186 -5.15 -8.40 8.21
CA MET A 186 -5.44 -7.05 8.71
C MET A 186 -5.62 -7.04 10.22
N GLU A 187 -6.33 -8.02 10.79
CA GLU A 187 -6.52 -8.16 12.24
C GLU A 187 -5.21 -8.49 12.97
N LYS A 188 -4.39 -9.39 12.42
CA LYS A 188 -3.06 -9.68 12.94
C LYS A 188 -2.20 -8.42 12.99
N TRP A 189 -2.26 -7.57 11.97
CA TRP A 189 -1.55 -6.29 11.95
C TRP A 189 -2.07 -5.30 13.01
N GLU A 190 -3.39 -5.19 13.19
CA GLU A 190 -3.97 -4.34 14.24
C GLU A 190 -3.59 -4.82 15.64
N LYS A 191 -3.47 -6.13 15.86
CA LYS A 191 -2.99 -6.69 17.13
C LYS A 191 -1.51 -6.35 17.34
N TYR A 192 -0.66 -6.59 16.33
CA TYR A 192 0.76 -6.30 16.37
C TYR A 192 1.05 -4.83 16.75
N LYS A 193 0.34 -3.87 16.14
CA LYS A 193 0.48 -2.43 16.45
C LYS A 193 0.11 -2.04 17.89
N LYS A 194 -0.68 -2.86 18.60
CA LYS A 194 -1.09 -2.58 20.00
C LYS A 194 -0.10 -3.15 21.01
N GLU A 195 0.70 -4.13 20.58
CA GLU A 195 1.69 -4.83 21.41
C GLU A 195 3.07 -4.17 21.32
N MET A 196 3.25 -3.28 20.34
CA MET A 196 4.36 -2.33 20.25
C MET A 196 4.00 -1.02 20.94
#